data_AF-A0A7R9AY25-F1
#
_entry.id   AF-A0A7R9AY25-F1
#
_cell.length_a   1.000
_cell.length_b   1.000
_cell.length_c   1.000
_cell.angle_alpha   90.00
_cell.angle_beta   90.00
_cell.angle_gamma   90.00
#
_symmetry.space_group_name_H-M   'P 1'
#
loop_
_entity.id
_entity.type
_entity.pdbx_description
1 polymer ?
#
loop_
_entity_poly.entity_id
_entity_poly.type
_entity_poly.pdbx_seq_one_letter_code
_entity_poly.pdbx_strand_id
1 'polypeptide(L)'
;MLENRDCSNRRSCVNNECVNPCNLQVCGVRAQCDVENHVPVCSCPQRYTGNPFQYCNEIDPSELKPRTTAPVLVDLHSTELGRSIVKQLITSVYDPNIGDKV
;
A
#
# COMPACT_ATOMS: atom_id res chain seq x y z
N MET A 1 14.18 35.65 -0.97
CA MET A 1 15.01 34.43 -1.00
C MET A 1 14.07 33.28 -1.28
N LEU A 2 14.45 32.37 -2.17
CA LEU A 2 13.62 31.24 -2.57
C LEU A 2 13.63 30.17 -1.48
N GLU A 3 12.48 29.55 -1.21
CA GLU A 3 12.32 28.46 -0.26
C GLU A 3 11.64 27.25 -0.92
N ASN A 4 11.63 26.10 -0.25
CA ASN A 4 10.99 24.88 -0.78
C ASN A 4 9.54 25.11 -1.22
N ARG A 5 8.77 25.89 -0.45
CA ARG A 5 7.36 26.22 -0.75
C ARG A 5 7.15 26.99 -2.05
N ASP A 6 8.20 27.64 -2.55
CA ASP A 6 8.16 28.37 -3.83
C ASP A 6 8.43 27.43 -5.02
N CYS A 7 8.90 26.21 -4.75
CA CYS A 7 9.09 25.16 -5.74
C CYS A 7 7.85 24.27 -5.85
N SER A 8 7.70 23.59 -6.99
CA SER A 8 6.72 22.51 -7.12
C SER A 8 7.02 21.37 -6.14
N ASN A 9 6.00 20.61 -5.72
CA ASN A 9 6.11 19.51 -4.74
C ASN A 9 7.18 18.45 -5.07
N ARG A 10 7.56 18.31 -6.35
CA ARG A 10 8.62 17.38 -6.82
C ARG A 10 10.01 18.04 -6.96
N ARG A 11 10.22 19.24 -6.42
CA ARG A 11 11.49 20.00 -6.51
C ARG A 11 11.84 20.65 -5.18
N SER A 12 13.11 20.91 -4.93
CA SER A 12 13.61 21.52 -3.70
C SER A 12 14.44 22.76 -4.02
N CYS A 13 14.47 23.72 -3.11
CA CYS A 13 15.32 24.90 -3.26
C CYS A 13 16.74 24.56 -2.82
N VAL A 14 17.69 24.63 -3.76
CA VAL A 14 19.13 24.51 -3.52
C VAL A 14 19.81 25.70 -4.19
N ASN A 15 20.61 26.46 -3.45
CA ASN A 15 21.31 27.65 -3.96
C ASN A 15 20.39 28.64 -4.71
N ASN A 16 19.18 28.85 -4.18
CA ASN A 16 18.19 29.77 -4.75
C ASN A 16 17.62 29.33 -6.12
N GLU A 17 17.71 28.03 -6.43
CA GLU A 17 17.17 27.39 -7.63
C GLU A 17 16.30 26.17 -7.26
N CYS A 18 15.19 25.95 -7.98
CA CYS A 18 14.33 24.78 -7.81
C CYS A 18 14.84 23.59 -8.64
N VAL A 19 15.47 22.63 -7.97
CA VAL A 19 16.04 21.43 -8.59
C VAL A 19 15.30 20.16 -8.19
N ASN A 20 15.39 19.09 -8.97
CA ASN A 20 14.89 17.78 -8.54
C ASN A 20 15.93 17.17 -7.56
N PRO A 21 15.59 16.95 -6.28
CA PRO A 21 16.55 16.42 -5.30
C PRO A 21 17.03 15.00 -5.63
N CYS A 22 16.29 14.21 -6.41
CA CYS A 22 16.74 12.89 -6.87
C CYS A 22 17.93 12.95 -7.83
N ASN A 23 18.15 14.07 -8.51
CA ASN A 23 19.29 14.24 -9.42
C ASN A 23 20.62 14.44 -8.67
N LEU A 24 20.59 14.66 -7.36
CA LEU A 24 21.75 14.91 -6.51
C LEU A 24 22.46 13.62 -6.05
N GLN A 25 22.14 12.46 -6.64
CA GLN A 25 22.74 11.15 -6.30
C GLN A 25 22.68 10.81 -4.80
N VAL A 26 21.55 11.12 -4.17
CA VAL A 26 21.30 10.89 -2.74
C VAL A 26 20.92 9.45 -2.38
N CYS A 27 20.44 8.68 -3.35
CA CYS A 27 20.05 7.29 -3.14
C CYS A 27 21.17 6.32 -3.52
N GLY A 28 21.15 5.15 -2.88
CA GLY A 28 22.10 4.07 -3.11
C GLY A 28 21.95 3.40 -4.47
N VAL A 29 22.90 2.52 -4.78
CA VAL A 29 22.91 1.77 -6.05
C VAL A 29 21.70 0.82 -6.09
N ARG A 30 21.01 0.79 -7.25
CA ARG A 30 19.76 0.02 -7.50
C ARG A 30 18.56 0.45 -6.63
N ALA A 31 18.66 1.56 -5.92
CA ALA A 31 17.52 2.18 -5.24
C ALA A 31 16.70 3.04 -6.22
N GLN A 32 15.39 3.09 -5.99
CA GLN A 32 14.49 4.04 -6.62
C GLN A 32 14.46 5.32 -5.78
N CYS A 33 14.43 6.47 -6.46
CA CYS A 33 14.22 7.77 -5.83
C CYS A 33 12.87 8.34 -6.24
N ASP A 34 12.08 8.78 -5.26
CA ASP A 34 10.91 9.65 -5.46
C ASP A 34 11.08 10.94 -4.65
N VAL A 35 10.20 11.91 -4.85
CA VAL A 35 10.23 13.19 -4.13
C VAL A 35 8.92 13.38 -3.38
N GLU A 36 9.01 13.44 -2.06
CA GLU A 36 7.88 13.75 -1.18
C GLU A 36 8.17 15.04 -0.42
N ASN A 37 7.30 16.04 -0.55
CA ASN A 37 7.40 17.32 0.15
C ASN A 37 8.80 17.97 0.03
N HIS A 38 9.33 18.05 -1.20
CA HIS A 38 10.66 18.61 -1.48
C HIS A 38 11.82 17.81 -0.84
N VAL A 39 11.60 16.57 -0.43
CA VAL A 39 12.62 15.68 0.14
C VAL A 39 12.74 14.43 -0.74
N PRO A 40 13.96 14.00 -1.08
CA PRO A 40 14.15 12.75 -1.79
C PRO A 40 13.87 11.56 -0.85
N VAL A 41 13.04 10.64 -1.31
CA VAL A 41 12.71 9.40 -0.63
C VAL A 41 13.30 8.24 -1.42
N CYS A 42 14.19 7.48 -0.79
CA CYS A 42 14.85 6.33 -1.39
C CYS A 42 14.18 5.04 -0.96
N SER A 43 13.88 4.14 -1.90
CA SER A 43 13.32 2.83 -1.62
C SER A 43 13.95 1.75 -2.49
N CYS A 44 13.99 0.51 -2.00
CA CYS A 44 14.38 -0.61 -2.85
C CYS A 44 13.17 -1.03 -3.70
N PRO A 45 13.32 -1.15 -5.04
CA PRO A 45 12.22 -1.55 -5.91
C PRO A 45 11.77 -2.99 -5.65
N GLN A 46 10.66 -3.39 -6.26
CA GLN A 46 10.15 -4.75 -6.11
C GLN A 46 11.25 -5.78 -6.46
N ARG A 47 11.35 -6.85 -5.65
CA ARG A 47 12.40 -7.89 -5.73
C ARG A 47 13.78 -7.45 -5.24
N TYR A 48 13.91 -6.30 -4.57
CA TYR A 48 15.14 -5.86 -3.93
C TYR A 48 14.96 -5.59 -2.43
N THR A 49 16.04 -5.72 -1.68
CA THR A 49 16.11 -5.45 -0.23
C THR A 49 17.46 -4.87 0.16
N GLY A 50 17.58 -4.30 1.36
CA GLY A 50 18.81 -3.69 1.86
C GLY A 50 18.62 -2.23 2.29
N ASN A 51 19.71 -1.47 2.30
CA ASN A 51 19.68 -0.05 2.66
C ASN A 51 19.54 0.81 1.39
N PRO A 52 18.41 1.49 1.18
CA PRO A 52 18.17 2.26 -0.04
C PRO A 52 19.05 3.52 -0.18
N PHE A 53 19.75 3.94 0.88
CA PHE A 53 20.76 5.01 0.82
C PHE A 53 22.17 4.51 0.49
N GLN A 54 22.38 3.19 0.44
CA GLN A 54 23.69 2.58 0.16
C GLN A 54 23.61 1.64 -1.04
N TYR A 55 22.86 0.54 -0.89
CA TYR A 55 22.77 -0.51 -1.90
C TYR A 55 21.53 -1.39 -1.70
N CYS A 56 20.80 -1.63 -2.79
CA CYS A 56 19.69 -2.59 -2.85
C CYS A 56 20.16 -3.89 -3.53
N ASN A 57 20.07 -5.00 -2.79
CA ASN A 57 20.40 -6.35 -3.23
C ASN A 57 19.16 -7.04 -3.80
N GLU A 58 19.34 -7.89 -4.81
CA GLU A 58 18.26 -8.75 -5.30
C GLU A 58 17.84 -9.73 -4.20
N ILE A 59 16.53 -9.90 -4.03
CA ILE A 59 15.97 -10.90 -3.12
C ILE A 59 16.06 -12.25 -3.83
N ASP A 60 16.72 -13.21 -3.18
CA ASP A 60 16.72 -14.60 -3.64
C ASP A 60 15.25 -15.07 -3.75
N PRO A 61 14.81 -15.63 -4.89
CA PRO A 61 13.45 -16.15 -5.04
C PRO A 61 12.98 -17.09 -3.92
N SER A 62 13.90 -17.80 -3.26
CA SER A 62 13.61 -18.67 -2.11
C SER A 62 13.22 -17.90 -0.83
N GLU A 63 13.68 -16.66 -0.67
CA GLU A 63 13.40 -15.78 0.48
C GLU A 63 12.11 -14.97 0.31
N LEU A 64 11.54 -14.91 -0.91
CA LEU A 64 10.19 -14.41 -1.09
C LEU A 64 9.22 -15.44 -0.54
N LYS A 65 8.93 -15.32 0.76
CA LYS A 65 7.70 -15.89 1.31
C LYS A 65 6.58 -15.42 0.38
N PRO A 66 5.77 -16.33 -0.19
CA PRO A 66 4.66 -15.94 -1.04
C PRO A 66 3.88 -14.91 -0.23
N ARG A 67 3.82 -13.68 -0.76
CA ARG A 67 2.98 -12.65 -0.19
C ARG A 67 1.60 -13.25 -0.30
N THR A 68 1.10 -13.80 0.80
CA THR A 68 -0.25 -14.30 0.87
C THR A 68 -1.09 -13.09 0.53
N THR A 69 -1.54 -13.01 -0.72
CA THR A 69 -2.79 -12.36 -1.07
C THR A 69 -3.89 -13.21 -0.44
N ALA A 70 -3.81 -13.41 0.88
CA ALA A 70 -5.01 -13.57 1.65
C ALA A 70 -5.79 -12.29 1.32
N PRO A 71 -7.01 -12.41 0.79
CA PRO A 71 -7.86 -11.24 0.74
C PRO A 71 -7.79 -10.62 2.12
N VAL A 72 -7.60 -9.29 2.19
CA VAL A 72 -7.91 -8.57 3.42
C VAL A 72 -9.35 -8.99 3.70
N LEU A 73 -9.54 -9.92 4.64
CA LEU A 73 -10.80 -10.02 5.33
C LEU A 73 -10.89 -8.64 5.95
N VAL A 74 -11.59 -7.75 5.25
CA VAL A 74 -12.26 -6.67 5.94
C VAL A 74 -12.99 -7.39 7.03
N ASP A 75 -12.51 -7.26 8.26
CA ASP A 75 -13.31 -7.56 9.42
C ASP A 75 -14.47 -6.56 9.31
N LEU A 76 -15.49 -6.89 8.51
CA LEU A 76 -16.85 -6.57 8.88
C LEU A 76 -16.95 -7.26 10.23
N HIS A 77 -16.70 -6.49 11.30
CA HIS A 77 -17.25 -6.77 12.60
C HIS A 77 -18.70 -7.14 12.34
N SER A 78 -18.95 -8.44 12.29
CA SER A 78 -20.29 -9.00 12.26
C SER A 78 -20.84 -8.61 13.62
N THR A 79 -21.43 -7.41 13.72
CA THR A 79 -22.26 -7.07 14.85
C THR A 79 -23.26 -8.22 14.96
N GLU A 80 -23.41 -8.79 16.15
CA GLU A 80 -24.33 -9.92 16.36
C GLU A 80 -25.76 -9.60 15.89
N LEU A 81 -26.11 -8.31 15.79
CA LEU A 81 -27.33 -7.81 15.15
C LEU A 81 -27.46 -8.20 13.66
N GLY A 82 -26.39 -8.16 12.87
CA GLY A 82 -26.44 -8.49 11.43
C GLY A 82 -26.75 -9.96 11.17
N ARG A 83 -26.25 -10.88 12.01
CA ARG A 83 -26.56 -12.31 11.92
C ARG A 83 -28.02 -12.61 12.29
N SER A 84 -28.59 -11.86 13.23
CA SER A 84 -29.98 -12.06 13.65
C SER A 84 -30.99 -11.64 12.58
N ILE A 85 -30.72 -10.56 11.84
CA ILE A 85 -31.58 -10.09 10.75
C ILE A 85 -31.56 -11.08 9.57
N VAL A 86 -30.37 -11.58 9.19
CA VAL A 86 -30.23 -12.56 8.10
C VAL A 86 -30.95 -13.87 8.44
N LYS A 87 -30.92 -14.30 9.71
CA LYS A 87 -31.62 -15.53 10.15
C LYS A 87 -33.15 -15.35 10.18
N GLN A 88 -33.66 -14.16 10.49
CA GLN A 88 -35.10 -13.84 10.50
C GLN A 88 -35.72 -13.75 9.09
N LEU A 89 -34.93 -13.43 8.05
CA LEU A 89 -35.42 -13.41 6.67
C LEU A 89 -35.45 -14.79 6.00
N ILE A 90 -34.85 -15.82 6.61
CA ILE A 90 -34.70 -17.16 6.01
C ILE A 90 -35.64 -18.21 6.65
N THR A 91 -36.35 -17.90 7.74
CA THR A 91 -37.23 -18.88 8.44
C THR A 91 -38.70 -18.90 7.99
N SER A 92 -39.03 -18.31 6.85
CA SER A 92 -40.21 -18.66 6.07
C SER A 92 -39.64 -19.03 4.71
N VAL A 93 -39.40 -20.31 4.41
CA VAL A 93 -40.25 -21.11 3.54
C VAL A 93 -39.64 -22.53 3.52
N TYR A 94 -40.16 -23.46 4.34
CA TYR A 94 -40.07 -24.91 4.08
C TYR A 94 -40.95 -25.67 5.08
N ASP A 95 -42.14 -26.10 4.65
CA ASP A 95 -42.98 -27.05 5.38
C ASP A 95 -42.78 -28.46 4.75
N PRO A 96 -42.22 -29.44 5.47
CA PRO A 96 -42.02 -30.79 4.94
C PRO A 96 -43.31 -31.61 4.78
N ASN A 97 -44.50 -31.06 5.10
CA ASN A 97 -45.79 -31.76 4.97
C ASN A 97 -46.65 -31.28 3.80
N ILE A 98 -46.27 -30.22 3.11
CA ILE A 98 -47.02 -29.67 1.97
C ILE A 98 -46.00 -29.44 0.86
N GLY A 99 -45.95 -30.39 -0.08
CA GLY A 99 -45.11 -30.30 -1.26
C GLY A 99 -45.60 -29.26 -2.26
N ASP A 100 -45.75 -28.00 -1.84
CA ASP A 100 -45.54 -26.83 -2.70
C ASP A 100 -45.53 -25.52 -1.89
N LYS A 101 -44.48 -24.74 -2.16
CA LYS A 101 -44.07 -23.38 -1.75
C LYS A 101 -44.86 -22.70 -0.61
N VAL A 102 -44.21 -22.62 0.56
CA VAL A 102 -44.51 -21.66 1.66
C VAL A 102 -44.17 -20.23 1.22
#